data_AF-A0A8T5LIK9-F1
#
_entry.id   AF-A0A8T5LIK9-F1
#
_cell.length_a   1.000
_cell.length_b   1.000
_cell.length_c   1.000
_cell.angle_alpha   90.00
_cell.angle_beta   90.00
_cell.angle_gamma   90.00
#
_symmetry.space_group_name_H-M   'P 1'
#
loop_
_entity.id
_entity.type
_entity.pdbx_description
1 polymer ?
#
loop_
_entity_poly.entity_id
_entity_poly.type
_entity_poly.pdbx_seq_one_letter_code
_entity_poly.pdbx_strand_id
1 'polypeptide(L)'
;MSCYTVPALAAIIHFFMRKKIPSFRNDKYHRLLNQLLLGGAVFGVVDHLWNGEIFLFGDKLLLDLLLGVTITVVIFLVAGVMMIFDNASEKKHFKTEN
;
A
#
# COMPACT_ATOMS: atom_id res chain seq x y z
N MET A 1 -13.68 -13.94 4.20
CA MET A 1 -12.87 -12.86 4.80
C MET A 1 -11.86 -12.39 3.75
N SER A 2 -12.10 -11.23 3.12
CA SER A 2 -11.43 -10.78 1.89
C SER A 2 -10.46 -9.60 2.12
N CYS A 3 -9.92 -9.46 3.34
CA CYS A 3 -9.14 -8.29 3.73
C CYS A 3 -7.85 -8.13 2.91
N TYR A 4 -7.26 -9.24 2.43
CA TYR A 4 -6.09 -9.25 1.55
C TYR A 4 -6.44 -8.91 0.09
N THR A 5 -7.71 -9.08 -0.30
CA THR A 5 -8.18 -8.82 -1.67
C THR A 5 -8.20 -7.32 -1.98
N VAL A 6 -8.48 -6.47 -0.98
CA VAL A 6 -8.51 -5.01 -1.16
C VAL A 6 -7.10 -4.44 -1.42
N PRO A 7 -6.05 -4.72 -0.61
CA PRO A 7 -4.68 -4.32 -0.92
C PRO A 7 -4.17 -4.94 -2.23
N ALA A 8 -4.55 -6.18 -2.55
CA ALA A 8 -4.15 -6.82 -3.81
C ALA A 8 -4.79 -6.15 -5.03
N LEU A 9 -6.08 -5.83 -4.98
CA LEU A 9 -6.76 -5.06 -6.04
C LEU A 9 -6.16 -3.68 -6.18
N ALA A 10 -5.90 -2.99 -5.07
CA ALA A 10 -5.23 -1.69 -5.07
C ALA A 10 -3.83 -1.78 -5.70
N ALA A 11 -3.05 -2.82 -5.38
CA ALA A 11 -1.73 -3.07 -5.99
C ALA A 11 -1.85 -3.32 -7.51
N ILE A 12 -2.82 -4.14 -7.94
CA ILE A 12 -3.03 -4.44 -9.37
C ILE A 12 -3.43 -3.18 -10.12
N ILE A 13 -4.41 -2.42 -9.63
CA ILE A 13 -4.85 -1.16 -10.23
C ILE A 13 -3.67 -0.18 -10.33
N HIS A 14 -2.92 -0.03 -9.24
CA HIS A 14 -1.75 0.85 -9.19
C HIS A 14 -0.65 0.41 -10.16
N PHE A 15 -0.42 -0.91 -10.31
CA PHE A 15 0.51 -1.48 -11.28
C PHE A 15 0.08 -1.18 -12.73
N PHE A 16 -1.22 -1.32 -13.05
CA PHE A 16 -1.75 -0.95 -14.36
C PHE A 16 -1.65 0.56 -14.62
N MET A 17 -1.93 1.41 -13.63
CA MET A 17 -1.77 2.86 -13.74
C MET A 17 -0.30 3.25 -14.00
N ARG A 18 0.65 2.61 -13.31
CA ARG A 18 2.09 2.76 -13.56
C ARG A 18 2.49 2.39 -14.98
N LYS A 19 1.87 1.35 -15.56
CA LYS A 19 2.13 0.96 -16.96
C LYS A 19 1.61 1.99 -17.97
N LYS A 20 0.53 2.70 -17.63
CA LYS A 20 -0.13 3.67 -18.51
C LYS A 20 0.45 5.09 -18.41
N ILE A 21 0.98 5.47 -17.24
CA ILE A 21 1.49 6.82 -16.97
C ILE A 21 3.04 6.79 -16.92
N PRO A 22 3.75 7.31 -17.94
CA PRO A 22 5.22 7.24 -17.99
C PRO A 22 5.89 8.04 -16.86
N SER A 23 5.25 9.10 -16.35
CA SER A 23 5.69 9.87 -15.18
C SER A 23 5.86 8.99 -13.93
N PHE A 24 5.00 7.97 -13.76
CA PHE A 24 5.00 7.11 -12.57
C PHE A 24 5.99 5.94 -12.66
N ARG A 25 6.62 5.75 -13.81
CA ARG A 25 7.48 4.59 -14.09
C ARG A 25 8.85 4.68 -13.43
N ASN A 26 9.43 5.88 -13.36
CA ASN A 26 10.75 6.16 -12.76
C ASN A 26 10.69 6.72 -11.34
N ASP A 27 9.48 6.96 -10.83
CA ASP A 27 9.31 7.49 -9.48
C ASP A 27 9.59 6.40 -8.43
N LYS A 28 10.51 6.70 -7.51
CA LYS A 28 10.90 5.86 -6.37
C LYS A 28 9.72 5.63 -5.44
N TYR A 29 8.85 6.62 -5.23
CA TYR A 29 7.70 6.52 -4.34
C TYR A 29 6.65 5.55 -4.87
N HIS A 30 6.41 5.52 -6.19
CA HIS A 30 5.49 4.56 -6.78
C HIS A 30 6.01 3.12 -6.73
N ARG A 31 7.34 2.90 -6.68
CA ARG A 31 7.90 1.55 -6.42
C ARG A 31 7.67 1.14 -4.98
N LEU A 32 7.98 2.05 -4.05
CA LEU A 32 7.79 1.86 -2.62
C LEU A 32 6.33 1.57 -2.28
N LEU A 33 5.40 2.36 -2.81
CA LEU A 33 3.96 2.19 -2.61
C LEU A 33 3.48 0.81 -3.12
N ASN A 34 3.97 0.37 -4.29
CA ASN A 34 3.64 -0.95 -4.81
C ASN A 34 4.16 -2.07 -3.90
N GLN A 35 5.36 -1.92 -3.33
CA GLN A 35 5.91 -2.89 -2.38
C GLN A 35 5.13 -2.90 -1.05
N LEU A 36 4.71 -1.73 -0.56
CA LEU A 36 3.90 -1.63 0.66
C LEU A 36 2.52 -2.27 0.48
N LEU A 37 1.86 -2.04 -0.67
CA LEU A 37 0.58 -2.68 -0.99
C LEU A 37 0.71 -4.21 -1.11
N LEU A 38 1.78 -4.68 -1.75
CA LEU A 38 2.06 -6.12 -1.89
C LEU A 38 2.39 -6.75 -0.53
N GLY A 39 3.17 -6.07 0.30
CA GLY A 39 3.43 -6.47 1.68
C GLY A 39 2.17 -6.52 2.54
N GLY A 40 1.28 -5.54 2.40
CA GLY A 40 -0.04 -5.52 3.07
C GLY A 40 -0.94 -6.67 2.63
N ALA A 41 -0.92 -7.03 1.34
CA ALA A 41 -1.64 -8.20 0.83
C ALA A 41 -1.08 -9.51 1.42
N VAL A 42 0.25 -9.68 1.46
CA VAL A 42 0.89 -10.86 2.07
C VAL A 42 0.60 -10.93 3.57
N PHE A 43 0.66 -9.80 4.28
CA PHE A 43 0.30 -9.72 5.69
C PHE A 43 -1.13 -10.21 5.94
N GLY A 44 -2.11 -9.75 5.14
CA GLY A 44 -3.49 -10.23 5.25
C GLY A 44 -3.66 -11.73 4.97
N VAL A 45 -2.85 -12.29 4.05
CA VAL A 45 -2.82 -13.74 3.81
C VAL A 45 -2.24 -14.50 5.01
N VAL A 46 -1.15 -14.02 5.59
CA VAL A 46 -0.49 -14.64 6.75
C VAL A 46 -1.39 -14.56 7.99
N ASP A 47 -2.04 -13.41 8.23
CA ASP A 47 -2.97 -13.20 9.34
C ASP A 47 -4.14 -14.19 9.29
N HIS A 48 -4.76 -14.36 8.12
CA HIS A 48 -5.82 -15.35 7.94
C HIS A 48 -5.33 -16.80 8.03
N LEU A 49 -4.13 -17.11 7.51
CA LEU A 49 -3.54 -18.43 7.63
C LEU A 49 -3.24 -18.79 9.10
N TRP A 50 -2.78 -17.83 9.88
CA TRP A 50 -2.48 -17.99 11.30
C TRP A 50 -3.74 -18.15 12.16
N ASN A 51 -4.81 -17.42 11.84
CA ASN A 51 -6.10 -17.53 12.53
C ASN A 51 -6.94 -18.73 12.06
N GLY A 52 -6.46 -19.52 11.09
CA GLY A 52 -7.14 -20.72 10.58
C GLY A 52 -8.35 -20.43 9.68
N GLU A 53 -8.57 -19.17 9.29
CA GLU A 53 -9.70 -18.70 8.50
C GLU A 53 -9.37 -18.67 7.00
N ILE A 54 -8.96 -19.81 6.45
CA ILE A 54 -8.46 -19.94 5.07
C ILE A 54 -9.61 -19.87 4.04
N PHE A 55 -10.88 -19.92 4.47
CA PHE A 55 -12.04 -19.94 3.58
C PHE A 55 -12.73 -18.56 3.45
N LEU A 56 -13.10 -18.25 2.20
CA LEU A 56 -13.73 -16.98 1.79
C LEU A 56 -15.12 -16.71 2.41
N PHE A 57 -15.74 -17.70 3.07
CA PHE A 57 -17.12 -17.68 3.56
C PHE A 57 -17.15 -17.72 5.10
N GLY A 58 -17.02 -16.55 5.74
CA GLY A 58 -17.13 -16.39 7.19
C GLY A 58 -18.14 -15.28 7.53
N ASP A 59 -18.83 -15.41 8.66
CA ASP A 59 -19.97 -14.58 9.06
C ASP A 59 -19.64 -13.08 9.26
N LYS A 60 -18.36 -12.69 9.27
CA LYS A 60 -17.87 -11.34 9.58
C LYS A 60 -17.23 -10.59 8.40
N LEU A 61 -17.70 -10.85 7.18
CA LEU A 61 -17.23 -10.20 5.93
C LEU A 61 -17.02 -8.68 6.02
N LEU A 62 -17.89 -7.96 6.73
CA LEU A 62 -17.84 -6.50 6.82
C LEU A 62 -16.65 -5.99 7.63
N LEU A 63 -16.28 -6.69 8.70
CA LEU A 63 -15.11 -6.35 9.52
C LEU A 63 -13.81 -6.60 8.75
N ASP A 64 -13.76 -7.64 7.93
CA ASP A 64 -12.57 -7.97 7.14
C ASP A 64 -12.36 -6.98 6.00
N LEU A 65 -13.45 -6.58 5.37
CA LEU A 65 -13.40 -5.55 4.34
C LEU A 65 -12.93 -4.23 4.96
N LEU A 66 -13.44 -3.88 6.14
CA LEU A 66 -13.02 -2.68 6.86
C LEU A 66 -11.52 -2.76 7.22
N LEU A 67 -11.04 -3.90 7.70
CA LEU A 67 -9.63 -4.12 8.01
C LEU A 67 -8.73 -3.94 6.77
N GLY A 68 -9.12 -4.52 5.63
CA GLY A 68 -8.41 -4.36 4.36
C GLY A 68 -8.38 -2.90 3.87
N VAL A 69 -9.48 -2.17 4.06
CA VAL A 69 -9.56 -0.72 3.78
C VAL A 69 -8.64 0.05 4.72
N THR A 70 -8.66 -0.24 6.03
CA THR A 70 -7.80 0.40 7.02
C THR A 70 -6.32 0.21 6.69
N ILE A 71 -5.90 -1.02 6.39
CA ILE A 71 -4.52 -1.32 5.98
C ILE A 71 -4.13 -0.50 4.75
N THR A 72 -5.02 -0.43 3.75
CA THR A 72 -4.78 0.34 2.52
C THR A 72 -4.63 1.83 2.81
N VAL A 73 -5.53 2.42 3.61
CA VAL A 73 -5.49 3.84 3.99
C VAL A 73 -4.20 4.16 4.74
N VAL A 74 -3.79 3.30 5.68
CA VAL A 74 -2.54 3.48 6.43
C VAL A 74 -1.33 3.43 5.50
N ILE A 75 -1.29 2.51 4.53
CA ILE A 75 -0.22 2.44 3.53
C ILE A 75 -0.11 3.74 2.74
N PHE A 76 -1.24 4.31 2.29
CA PHE A 76 -1.24 5.59 1.58
C PHE A 76 -0.77 6.75 2.47
N LEU A 77 -1.18 6.79 3.74
CA LEU A 77 -0.74 7.82 4.68
C LEU A 77 0.76 7.75 4.93
N VAL A 78 1.31 6.56 5.19
CA VAL A 78 2.74 6.36 5.42
C VAL A 78 3.56 6.75 4.18
N ALA A 79 3.10 6.34 2.98
CA ALA A 79 3.75 6.73 1.73
C ALA A 79 3.73 8.25 1.51
N GLY A 80 2.60 8.92 1.80
CA GLY A 80 2.47 10.37 1.70
C GLY A 80 3.40 11.11 2.66
N VAL A 81 3.49 10.64 3.91
CA VAL A 81 4.42 11.20 4.91
C VAL A 81 5.87 11.05 4.46
N MET A 82 6.28 9.88 3.96
CA MET A 82 7.64 9.68 3.44
C MET A 82 7.98 10.64 2.30
N MET A 83 7.04 10.88 1.37
CA MET A 83 7.22 11.83 0.28
C MET A 83 7.40 13.28 0.80
N ILE A 84 6.65 13.68 1.83
CA ILE A 84 6.80 15.01 2.44
C ILE A 84 8.16 15.16 3.11
N PHE A 85 8.61 14.14 3.85
CA PHE A 85 9.92 14.16 4.52
C PHE A 85 11.07 14.23 3.53
N ASP A 86 11.00 13.50 2.43
CA ASP A 86 12.07 13.49 1.42
C ASP A 86 12.15 14.84 0.67
N ASN A 87 10.99 15.40 0.28
CA ASN A 87 10.93 16.77 -0.28
C ASN A 87 11.44 17.84 0.71
N ALA A 88 11.18 17.67 2.01
CA ALA A 88 11.70 18.58 3.04
C ALA A 88 13.22 18.42 3.24
N SER A 89 13.74 17.21 3.07
CA SER A 89 15.18 16.90 3.12
C SER A 89 15.93 17.55 1.95
N GLU A 90 15.42 17.40 0.72
CA GLU A 90 16.01 18.03 -0.48
C GLU A 90 16.07 19.56 -0.35
N LYS A 91 15.00 20.19 0.12
CA LYS A 91 14.96 21.65 0.33
C LYS A 91 15.96 22.13 1.38
N LYS A 92 16.22 21.33 2.42
CA LYS A 92 17.25 21.65 3.41
C LYS A 92 18.65 21.54 2.82
N HIS A 93 18.91 20.51 2.01
CA HIS A 93 20.22 20.33 1.38
C HIS A 93 20.55 21.52 0.45
N PHE A 94 19.60 21.95 -0.39
CA PHE A 94 19.79 23.09 -1.29
C PHE A 94 20.01 24.43 -0.57
N LYS A 95 19.46 24.61 0.63
CA LYS A 95 19.64 25.83 1.44
C LYS A 95 20.98 25.86 2.19
N THR A 96 21.66 24.72 2.32
CA THR A 96 22.94 24.64 3.06
C THR A 96 24.15 24.76 2.12
N GLU A 97 23.92 24.64 0.81
CA GLU A 97 24.95 24.69 -0.24
C GLU A 97 25.01 26.04 -1.00
N ASN A 98 24.05 26.95 -0.73
CA ASN A 98 24.00 28.34 -1.21
C ASN A 98 24.18 29.32 -0.04
#